data_AF-A0A1Y1XKF4-F1
#
_entry.id   AF-A0A1Y1XKF4-F1
#
_cell.length_a   1.000
_cell.length_b   1.000
_cell.length_c   1.000
_cell.angle_alpha   90.00
_cell.angle_beta   90.00
_cell.angle_gamma   90.00
#
_symmetry.space_group_name_H-M   'P 1'
#
loop_
_entity.id
_entity.type
_entity.pdbx_description
1 polymer ?
#
loop_
_entity_poly.entity_id
_entity_poly.type
_entity_poly.pdbx_seq_one_letter_code
_entity_poly.pdbx_strand_id
1 'polypeptide(L)'
;MSQTDYSAHRAGLSEVQNDWGMIKAKDLIKVQEVIVIDGEVTLETAVQTLIETGVSSAPIYDRETGSFVGMFDYRDMLTYVLGVKERSSILDIETSQEITDLLKKTSNAERIPVKLASDLSQQNPFYSITENTSLIQILDLLSTSVHRGIF
;
A
#
# COMPACT_ATOMS: atom_id res chain seq x y z
N MET A 1 -19.87 -51.78 8.70
CA MET A 1 -19.75 -50.99 7.45
C MET A 1 -19.41 -49.57 7.85
N SER A 2 -18.43 -49.01 7.16
CA SER A 2 -17.46 -48.00 7.58
C SER A 2 -18.03 -46.64 7.97
N GLN A 3 -17.59 -46.12 9.13
CA GLN A 3 -17.50 -44.68 9.37
C GLN A 3 -16.44 -44.13 8.42
N THR A 4 -16.84 -43.22 7.54
CA THR A 4 -15.94 -42.55 6.60
C THR A 4 -15.18 -41.47 7.36
N ASP A 5 -13.88 -41.70 7.48
CA ASP A 5 -12.90 -40.85 8.13
C ASP A 5 -12.74 -39.53 7.33
N TYR A 6 -13.47 -38.49 7.73
CA TYR A 6 -13.43 -37.17 7.10
C TYR A 6 -12.18 -36.34 7.50
N SER A 7 -11.28 -36.92 8.31
CA SER A 7 -10.12 -36.23 8.89
C SER A 7 -8.95 -36.06 7.91
N ALA A 8 -8.89 -36.85 6.83
CA ALA A 8 -7.66 -37.01 6.05
C ALA A 8 -7.38 -35.90 5.00
N HIS A 9 -8.31 -34.97 4.72
CA HIS A 9 -8.16 -34.06 3.56
C HIS A 9 -7.71 -32.62 3.91
N ARG A 10 -7.40 -32.33 5.18
CA ARG A 10 -6.93 -31.00 5.63
C ARG A 10 -5.62 -31.03 6.41
N ALA A 11 -4.75 -31.99 6.14
CA ALA A 11 -3.46 -32.20 6.83
C ALA A 11 -2.38 -31.11 6.57
N GLY A 12 -2.79 -29.86 6.26
CA GLY A 12 -1.90 -28.71 6.08
C GLY A 12 -2.25 -27.51 6.95
N LEU A 13 -3.38 -27.53 7.67
CA LEU A 13 -3.77 -26.55 8.67
C LEU A 13 -3.72 -27.29 10.01
N SER A 14 -2.88 -26.86 10.94
CA SER A 14 -2.43 -27.64 12.10
C SER A 14 -3.56 -28.36 12.86
N GLU A 15 -3.28 -29.57 13.36
CA GLU A 15 -4.12 -30.30 14.32
C GLU A 15 -4.18 -29.63 15.70
N VAL A 16 -3.31 -28.64 15.94
CA VAL A 16 -3.22 -27.88 17.18
C VAL A 16 -4.21 -26.73 17.12
N GLN A 17 -5.22 -26.75 17.99
CA GLN A 17 -6.16 -25.65 18.22
C GLN A 17 -5.46 -24.52 18.99
N ASN A 18 -4.51 -23.84 18.34
CA ASN A 18 -3.97 -22.59 18.86
C ASN A 18 -4.90 -21.44 18.47
N ASP A 19 -5.23 -20.57 19.43
CA ASP A 19 -6.04 -19.38 19.20
C ASP A 19 -5.21 -18.26 18.55
N TRP A 20 -4.60 -18.57 17.41
CA TRP A 20 -3.73 -17.66 16.67
C TRP A 20 -4.45 -16.38 16.25
N GLY A 21 -5.77 -16.45 16.06
CA GLY A 21 -6.59 -15.30 15.68
C GLY A 21 -6.60 -14.18 16.73
N MET A 22 -6.36 -14.51 18.00
CA MET A 22 -6.35 -13.56 19.12
C MET A 22 -4.97 -12.94 19.41
N ILE A 23 -3.92 -13.38 18.71
CA ILE A 23 -2.59 -12.75 18.79
C ILE A 23 -2.71 -11.29 18.36
N LYS A 24 -2.12 -10.36 19.13
CA LYS A 24 -2.19 -8.93 18.82
C LYS A 24 -1.08 -8.52 17.84
N ALA A 25 -1.32 -7.46 17.08
CA ALA A 25 -0.35 -6.89 16.14
C ALA A 25 1.04 -6.69 16.76
N LYS A 26 1.09 -6.10 17.96
CA LYS A 26 2.35 -5.84 18.69
C LYS A 26 3.15 -7.09 19.05
N ASP A 27 2.49 -8.25 19.14
CA ASP A 27 3.14 -9.51 19.49
C ASP A 27 3.79 -10.16 18.26
N LEU A 28 3.43 -9.70 17.05
CA LEU A 28 3.93 -10.19 15.76
C LEU A 28 5.04 -9.31 15.19
N ILE A 29 5.09 -8.04 15.60
CA ILE A 29 5.92 -7.01 14.98
C ILE A 29 7.04 -6.63 15.93
N LYS A 30 8.28 -6.65 15.42
CA LYS A 30 9.43 -6.12 16.14
C LYS A 30 9.49 -4.61 15.91
N VAL A 31 10.01 -3.88 16.90
CA VAL A 31 10.30 -2.45 16.73
C VAL A 31 11.19 -2.28 15.50
N GLN A 32 10.68 -1.59 14.50
CA GLN A 32 11.33 -1.31 13.23
C GLN A 32 11.24 0.18 12.93
N GLU A 33 12.28 0.73 12.33
CA GLU A 33 12.24 2.10 11.83
C GLU A 33 11.37 2.15 10.57
N VAL A 34 10.36 3.01 10.58
CA VAL A 34 9.49 3.21 9.42
C VAL A 34 10.07 4.34 8.59
N ILE A 35 10.43 4.04 7.34
CA ILE A 35 10.83 5.05 6.37
C ILE A 35 9.60 5.86 5.97
N VAL A 36 9.59 7.15 6.29
CA VAL A 36 8.53 8.09 5.93
C VAL A 36 9.06 9.07 4.90
N ILE A 37 8.30 9.31 3.84
CA ILE A 37 8.67 10.25 2.78
C ILE A 37 7.85 11.54 2.96
N ASP A 38 8.52 12.68 2.89
CA ASP A 38 7.89 14.00 2.93
C ASP A 38 7.10 14.26 1.63
N GLY A 39 5.85 14.70 1.76
CA GLY A 39 4.95 14.90 0.62
C GLY A 39 5.41 15.90 -0.44
N GLU A 40 6.31 16.83 -0.09
CA GLU A 40 6.83 17.86 -0.99
C GLU A 40 8.03 17.39 -1.82
N VAL A 41 8.63 16.24 -1.52
CA VAL A 41 9.76 15.74 -2.32
C VAL A 41 9.29 15.33 -3.71
N THR A 42 10.20 15.33 -4.67
CA THR A 42 9.84 14.92 -6.02
C THR A 42 9.61 13.42 -6.11
N LEU A 43 8.81 13.00 -7.10
CA LEU A 43 8.59 11.58 -7.42
C LEU A 43 9.92 10.79 -7.54
N GLU A 44 10.91 11.35 -8.24
CA GLU A 44 12.21 10.71 -8.43
C GLU A 44 12.96 10.55 -7.12
N THR A 45 12.89 11.57 -6.24
CA THR A 45 13.49 11.53 -4.91
C THR A 45 12.83 10.47 -4.04
N ALA A 46 11.50 10.33 -4.13
CA ALA A 46 10.77 9.29 -3.42
C ALA A 46 11.15 7.89 -3.90
N VAL A 47 11.27 7.67 -5.22
CA VAL A 47 11.74 6.40 -5.79
C VAL A 47 13.17 6.09 -5.36
N GLN A 48 14.06 7.08 -5.39
CA GLN A 48 15.44 6.91 -4.93
C GLN A 48 15.48 6.49 -3.45
N THR A 49 14.63 7.09 -2.61
CA THR A 49 14.49 6.71 -1.20
C THR A 49 14.09 5.25 -1.04
N LEU A 50 13.13 4.74 -1.83
CA LEU A 50 12.73 3.33 -1.81
C LEU A 50 13.91 2.40 -2.18
N ILE A 51 14.69 2.76 -3.20
CA ILE A 51 15.84 1.99 -3.66
C ILE A 51 16.95 1.95 -2.60
N GLU A 52 17.33 3.10 -2.04
CA GLU A 52 18.42 3.24 -1.09
C GLU A 52 18.12 2.56 0.26
N THR A 53 16.87 2.63 0.70
CA THR A 53 16.42 2.01 1.95
C THR A 53 16.03 0.54 1.79
N GLY A 54 15.94 0.04 0.55
CA GLY A 54 15.56 -1.33 0.23
C GLY A 54 14.10 -1.68 0.54
N VAL A 55 13.24 -0.67 0.74
CA VAL A 55 11.80 -0.87 0.99
C VAL A 55 11.02 -0.77 -0.32
N SER A 56 9.93 -1.52 -0.42
CA SER A 56 9.09 -1.53 -1.63
C SER A 56 7.97 -0.48 -1.63
N SER A 57 7.74 0.16 -0.49
CA SER A 57 6.66 1.13 -0.29
C SER A 57 6.93 1.96 0.97
N ALA A 58 6.51 3.22 0.99
CA ALA A 58 6.61 4.08 2.16
C ALA A 58 5.38 4.97 2.32
N PRO A 59 4.95 5.29 3.55
CA PRO A 59 3.94 6.31 3.80
C PRO A 59 4.42 7.71 3.40
N ILE A 60 3.50 8.49 2.86
CA ILE A 60 3.71 9.90 2.55
C ILE A 60 3.13 10.76 3.68
N TYR A 61 3.96 11.60 4.27
CA TYR A 61 3.56 12.56 5.31
C TYR A 61 3.52 13.97 4.75
N ASP A 62 2.34 14.60 4.80
CA ASP A 62 2.17 16.00 4.44
C ASP A 62 2.34 16.88 5.68
N ARG A 63 3.37 17.72 5.67
CA ARG A 63 3.69 18.64 6.78
C ARG A 63 2.71 19.82 6.86
N GLU A 64 2.07 20.19 5.75
CA GLU A 64 1.10 21.29 5.73
C GLU A 64 -0.18 20.90 6.47
N THR A 65 -0.66 19.67 6.25
CA THR A 65 -1.83 19.12 6.93
C THR A 65 -1.50 18.44 8.26
N GLY A 66 -0.23 18.07 8.46
CA GLY A 66 0.23 17.32 9.62
C GLY A 66 -0.23 15.85 9.64
N SER A 67 -0.56 15.28 8.48
CA SER A 67 -1.18 13.96 8.36
C SER A 67 -0.51 13.08 7.30
N PHE A 68 -0.69 11.76 7.42
CA PHE A 68 -0.39 10.84 6.34
C PHE A 68 -1.45 10.97 5.24
N VAL A 69 -1.01 11.11 3.99
CA VAL A 69 -1.90 11.34 2.84
C VAL A 69 -2.02 10.12 1.92
N GLY A 70 -1.19 9.09 2.13
CA GLY A 70 -1.24 7.86 1.36
C GLY A 70 0.02 7.03 1.48
N MET A 71 0.08 5.98 0.66
CA MET A 71 1.28 5.19 0.43
C MET A 71 1.84 5.51 -0.95
N PHE A 72 3.15 5.37 -1.09
CA PHE A 72 3.84 5.43 -2.38
C PHE A 72 4.62 4.13 -2.61
N ASP A 73 4.43 3.52 -3.77
CA ASP A 73 5.21 2.37 -4.23
C ASP A 73 5.58 2.44 -5.73
N TYR A 74 6.25 1.40 -6.23
CA TYR A 74 6.65 1.34 -7.63
C TYR A 74 5.48 1.30 -8.63
N ARG A 75 4.29 0.82 -8.21
CA ARG A 75 3.10 0.83 -9.09
C ARG A 75 2.62 2.25 -9.31
N ASP A 76 2.65 3.10 -8.29
CA ASP A 76 2.28 4.52 -8.43
C ASP A 76 3.21 5.23 -9.42
N MET A 77 4.52 4.95 -9.36
CA MET A 77 5.48 5.44 -10.35
C MET A 77 5.18 4.93 -11.77
N LEU A 78 4.89 3.64 -11.92
CA LEU A 78 4.54 3.06 -13.23
C LEU A 78 3.25 3.67 -13.78
N THR A 79 2.21 3.84 -12.95
CA THR A 79 0.96 4.50 -13.32
C THR A 79 1.21 5.92 -13.78
N TYR A 80 2.05 6.67 -13.06
CA TYR A 80 2.44 8.02 -13.47
C TYR A 80 3.18 8.02 -14.82
N VAL A 81 4.19 7.17 -15.01
CA VAL A 81 4.97 7.10 -16.26
C VAL A 81 4.07 6.71 -17.44
N LEU A 82 3.20 5.72 -17.26
CA LEU A 82 2.25 5.29 -18.28
C LEU A 82 1.25 6.41 -18.59
N GLY A 83 0.66 7.05 -17.58
CA GLY A 83 -0.30 8.15 -17.75
C GLY A 83 0.30 9.39 -18.42
N VAL A 84 1.57 9.71 -18.14
CA VAL A 84 2.28 10.83 -18.81
C VAL A 84 2.68 10.48 -20.24
N LYS A 85 3.08 9.24 -20.50
CA LYS A 85 3.46 8.77 -21.84
C LYS A 85 2.25 8.62 -22.76
N GLU A 86 1.07 8.37 -22.20
CA GLU A 86 -0.21 8.20 -22.92
C GLU A 86 -0.97 9.50 -23.21
N ARG A 87 -0.28 10.62 -23.43
CA ARG A 87 -0.91 11.83 -24.01
C ARG A 87 -1.56 11.62 -25.40
N SER A 88 -1.64 10.40 -25.97
CA SER A 88 -2.01 10.22 -27.39
C SER A 88 -2.97 9.10 -27.82
N SER A 89 -3.42 8.13 -27.00
CA SER A 89 -4.37 7.14 -27.56
C SER A 89 -5.16 6.20 -26.63
N ILE A 90 -4.93 6.16 -25.30
CA ILE A 90 -5.51 5.10 -24.44
C ILE A 90 -6.43 5.64 -23.32
N LEU A 91 -6.55 6.96 -23.16
CA LEU A 91 -7.40 7.61 -22.14
C LEU A 91 -8.92 7.51 -22.39
N ASP A 92 -9.38 6.50 -23.15
CA ASP A 92 -10.79 6.08 -23.19
C ASP A 92 -11.11 5.05 -22.08
N ILE A 93 -10.11 4.59 -21.31
CA ILE A 93 -10.32 3.76 -20.12
C ILE A 93 -10.35 4.67 -18.90
N GLU A 94 -11.56 5.00 -18.44
CA GLU A 94 -11.94 5.53 -17.11
C GLU A 94 -10.82 6.15 -16.26
N THR A 95 -10.07 7.10 -16.81
CA THR A 95 -8.99 7.74 -16.06
C THR A 95 -9.63 8.75 -15.13
N SER A 96 -9.47 8.55 -13.82
CA SER A 96 -10.08 9.40 -12.79
C SER A 96 -9.72 10.88 -13.02
N GLN A 97 -10.68 11.76 -12.75
CA GLN A 97 -10.53 13.21 -12.92
C GLN A 97 -9.27 13.75 -12.22
N GLU A 98 -8.85 13.10 -11.12
CA GLU A 98 -7.63 13.38 -10.36
C GLU A 98 -6.35 13.23 -11.20
N ILE A 99 -6.20 12.14 -11.96
CA ILE A 99 -5.03 11.91 -12.83
C ILE A 99 -5.02 12.98 -13.93
N THR A 100 -6.18 13.28 -14.50
CA THR A 100 -6.32 14.31 -15.54
C THR A 100 -5.96 15.71 -15.02
N ASP A 101 -6.38 16.04 -13.80
CA ASP A 101 -6.10 17.32 -13.16
C ASP A 101 -4.62 17.45 -12.77
N LEU A 102 -3.99 16.34 -12.35
CA LEU A 102 -2.56 16.26 -12.10
C LEU A 102 -1.78 16.50 -13.40
N LEU A 103 -2.13 15.82 -14.50
CA LEU A 103 -1.51 16.01 -15.81
C LEU A 103 -1.69 17.45 -16.34
N LYS A 104 -2.85 18.08 -16.12
CA LYS A 104 -3.12 19.47 -16.52
C LYS A 104 -2.32 20.50 -15.71
N LYS A 105 -2.24 20.33 -14.38
CA LYS A 105 -1.42 21.18 -13.48
C LYS A 105 0.08 21.06 -13.76
N THR A 106 0.49 20.03 -14.50
CA THR A 106 1.88 19.62 -14.73
C THR A 106 2.39 19.94 -16.13
N SER A 107 1.74 20.86 -16.85
CA SER A 107 2.19 21.29 -18.19
C SER A 107 3.62 21.88 -18.22
N ASN A 108 4.20 22.23 -17.05
CA ASN A 108 5.57 22.74 -16.86
C ASN A 108 6.49 21.81 -16.02
N ALA A 109 6.22 20.50 -16.02
CA ALA A 109 7.12 19.33 -15.89
C ALA A 109 8.47 19.36 -15.12
N GLU A 110 8.79 20.31 -14.23
CA GLU A 110 10.14 20.31 -13.63
C GLU A 110 10.21 19.56 -12.30
N ARG A 111 9.16 19.57 -11.46
CA ARG A 111 9.13 18.84 -10.18
C ARG A 111 7.69 18.53 -9.75
N ILE A 112 7.34 17.26 -9.62
CA ILE A 112 6.02 16.83 -9.13
C ILE A 112 6.17 16.35 -7.69
N PRO A 113 5.50 16.99 -6.72
CA PRO A 113 5.43 16.52 -5.35
C PRO A 113 4.85 15.10 -5.29
N VAL A 114 5.50 14.21 -4.54
CA VAL A 114 5.07 12.81 -4.39
C VAL A 114 3.69 12.70 -3.77
N LYS A 115 3.24 13.67 -2.95
CA LYS A 115 1.88 13.69 -2.40
C LYS A 115 0.76 13.76 -3.44
N LEU A 116 1.06 14.25 -4.65
CA LEU A 116 0.11 14.21 -5.75
C LEU A 116 0.11 12.83 -6.43
N ALA A 117 1.22 12.11 -6.35
CA ALA A 117 1.40 10.81 -6.96
C ALA A 117 1.12 9.62 -6.01
N SER A 118 0.83 9.89 -4.74
CA SER A 118 0.51 8.85 -3.76
C SER A 118 -0.83 8.18 -4.07
N ASP A 119 -0.88 6.85 -3.97
CA ASP A 119 -2.04 6.02 -4.27
C ASP A 119 -2.65 6.23 -5.66
N LEU A 120 -1.85 6.72 -6.63
CA LEU A 120 -2.29 6.85 -8.03
C LEU A 120 -2.74 5.52 -8.63
N SER A 121 -2.12 4.42 -8.21
CA SER A 121 -2.53 3.09 -8.64
C SER A 121 -3.89 2.65 -8.09
N GLN A 122 -4.41 3.32 -7.05
CA GLN A 122 -5.64 2.96 -6.31
C GLN A 122 -5.60 1.51 -5.77
N GLN A 123 -4.40 0.94 -5.64
CA GLN A 123 -4.16 -0.43 -5.21
C GLN A 123 -3.45 -0.48 -3.85
N ASN A 124 -3.19 0.68 -3.23
CA ASN A 124 -2.44 0.80 -1.99
C ASN A 124 -3.08 1.77 -0.99
N PRO A 125 -4.37 1.56 -0.64
CA PRO A 125 -5.03 2.39 0.34
C PRO A 125 -4.26 2.34 1.68
N PHE A 126 -4.04 3.50 2.28
CA PHE A 126 -3.37 3.62 3.56
C PHE A 126 -4.28 3.12 4.69
N TYR A 127 -3.86 2.05 5.38
CA TYR A 127 -4.52 1.56 6.59
C TYR A 127 -3.56 1.59 7.77
N SER A 128 -3.94 2.35 8.80
CA SER A 128 -3.29 2.32 10.10
C SER A 128 -3.97 1.25 10.97
N ILE A 129 -3.17 0.31 11.45
CA ILE A 129 -3.58 -0.77 12.34
C ILE A 129 -3.07 -0.45 13.73
N THR A 130 -3.91 -0.63 14.75
CA THR A 130 -3.48 -0.38 16.13
C THR A 130 -2.71 -1.56 16.68
N GLU A 131 -1.77 -1.31 17.58
CA GLU A 131 -0.96 -2.34 18.26
C GLU A 131 -1.78 -3.44 18.96
N ASN A 132 -3.04 -3.15 19.32
CA ASN A 132 -3.93 -4.08 20.03
C ASN A 132 -4.93 -4.79 19.10
N THR A 133 -4.92 -4.51 17.79
CA THR A 133 -5.74 -5.21 16.79
C THR A 133 -5.34 -6.68 16.73
N SER A 134 -6.32 -7.58 16.67
CA SER A 134 -6.08 -9.02 16.62
C SER A 134 -5.71 -9.51 15.22
N LEU A 135 -4.97 -10.60 15.13
CA LEU A 135 -4.51 -11.18 13.87
C LEU A 135 -5.68 -11.56 12.95
N ILE A 136 -6.80 -12.00 13.50
CA ILE A 136 -8.00 -12.28 12.68
C ILE A 136 -8.56 -11.01 12.03
N GLN A 137 -8.59 -9.88 12.76
CA GLN A 137 -9.05 -8.60 12.21
C GLN A 137 -8.08 -8.05 11.14
N ILE A 138 -6.77 -8.27 11.34
CA ILE A 138 -5.75 -7.93 10.33
C ILE A 138 -5.95 -8.80 9.08
N LEU A 139 -6.21 -10.09 9.24
CA LEU A 139 -6.45 -11.00 8.13
C LEU A 139 -7.74 -10.64 7.37
N ASP A 140 -8.80 -10.24 8.06
CA ASP A 140 -10.02 -9.74 7.42
C ASP A 140 -9.72 -8.52 6.54
N LEU A 141 -8.90 -7.57 7.02
CA LEU A 141 -8.44 -6.44 6.22
C LEU A 141 -7.62 -6.89 5.00
N LEU A 142 -6.63 -7.77 5.20
CA LEU A 142 -5.77 -8.29 4.13
C LEU A 142 -6.51 -9.22 3.14
N SER A 143 -7.66 -9.76 3.53
CA SER A 143 -8.51 -10.57 2.64
C SER A 143 -9.21 -9.71 1.58
N THR A 144 -9.25 -8.39 1.80
CA THR A 144 -9.66 -7.41 0.79
C THR A 144 -8.50 -7.08 -0.16
N SER A 145 -8.65 -6.12 -1.07
CA SER A 145 -7.56 -5.67 -1.97
C SER A 145 -6.44 -4.86 -1.27
N VAL A 146 -6.36 -4.93 0.06
CA VAL A 146 -5.34 -4.24 0.86
C VAL A 146 -4.16 -5.18 1.05
N HIS A 147 -3.06 -4.87 0.36
CA HIS A 147 -1.87 -5.72 0.41
C HIS A 147 -0.89 -5.31 1.52
N ARG A 148 -1.07 -4.11 2.12
CA ARG A 148 -0.14 -3.52 3.09
C ARG A 148 -0.90 -2.71 4.14
N GLY A 149 -0.49 -2.83 5.40
CA GLY A 149 -0.94 -2.00 6.51
C GLY A 149 0.26 -1.47 7.28
N ILE A 150 0.11 -0.31 7.90
CA ILE A 150 1.10 0.28 8.81
C ILE A 150 0.66 0.02 10.23
N PHE A 151 1.59 -0.47 11.05
CA PHE A 151 1.40 -0.86 12.44
C PHE A 151 2.15 0.08 13.38
#